data_AF-A0A970VX36-F1
#
_entry.id   AF-A0A970VX36-F1
#
_cell.length_a   1.000
_cell.length_b   1.000
_cell.length_c   1.000
_cell.angle_alpha   90.00
_cell.angle_beta   90.00
_cell.angle_gamma   90.00
#
_symmetry.space_group_name_H-M   'P 1'
#
loop_
_entity.id
_entity.type
_entity.pdbx_description
1 polymer ?
#
loop_
_entity_poly.entity_id
_entity_poly.type
_entity_poly.pdbx_seq_one_letter_code
_entity_poly.pdbx_strand_id
1 'polypeptide(L)'
;MKTTGMIFNKDNSEILWKNKSLSEYAKELAQFHNWLGYKNKGKSLLPIIQKQSVFIKGAYTKINDYYYKTEDKIPSAEWFLDNYYLINELINELMKDLSKQFESKLIYLAHGELAGYPRIYILTAEYSKLIENQLEFEQLKEFIHYYQLEAPLSSAEIWAIPIMLKIMLLEKIFYQVERIIYIQKEREQAENWLSSVFGEGKKNITQELTTNQSLSAVFIERVAKRLKEHGSDAKILLNWLDNVAAKQNMTVEKVVASEQFYLNSYGIEMGNNIAALKMINSENWSEFFENVSLVQQILERDPAQIFDKMDFESRDKYRHEIELLAGKYNVSELTIAKTLDNLANNAKGSPANHVGYYLLGAGRMQLEKELTATWGQVRRSFHSLRCLHRNHPTASYLGTVLLTTLLPFGLFMALIANSLRSTPLGATILLILTSLLVFNGIGVYLTNRFFCKILPASFLPKFDFSNGIPENFKTIVVIPAIFSSAEKVKEQLKQLENHYLNNRDKNLYFAILGDFNDAPQQYMDGDEKIISAGINGIKKLNAKYENRFFYFHRLRTWNEKEKIWMGWERKRGKLIEFNRLLLNEGETSYYIQAGKIESLKDIAYVITLDADT
;
A
#
# COMPACT_ATOMS: atom_id res chain seq x y z
N MET A 1 30.82 11.62 23.81
CA MET A 1 30.54 10.50 22.88
C MET A 1 30.37 11.09 21.49
N LYS A 2 31.06 10.56 20.45
CA LYS A 2 30.88 11.02 19.06
C LYS A 2 29.45 10.69 18.61
N THR A 3 28.58 11.69 18.72
CA THR A 3 27.15 11.71 18.38
C THR A 3 26.95 11.26 16.94
N THR A 4 26.21 10.17 16.79
CA THR A 4 25.94 9.47 15.52
C THR A 4 24.75 10.14 14.80
N GLY A 5 24.82 11.46 14.63
CA GLY A 5 23.82 12.23 13.87
C GLY A 5 24.31 12.49 12.49
N MET A 6 23.78 11.77 11.51
CA MET A 6 24.34 11.80 10.16
C MET A 6 24.05 13.11 9.41
N ILE A 7 22.96 13.81 9.74
CA ILE A 7 22.55 15.04 9.05
C ILE A 7 22.22 16.20 10.00
N PHE A 8 21.70 15.93 11.21
CA PHE A 8 21.31 16.98 12.18
C PHE A 8 22.45 17.55 13.04
N ASN A 9 23.67 17.06 12.91
CA ASN A 9 24.77 17.40 13.81
C ASN A 9 25.87 18.28 13.17
N LYS A 10 25.56 18.92 12.03
CA LYS A 10 26.47 19.84 11.35
C LYS A 10 25.79 21.21 11.22
N ASP A 11 26.03 22.06 12.22
CA ASP A 11 25.59 23.47 12.32
C ASP A 11 26.03 24.36 11.14
N ASN A 12 26.92 23.89 10.26
CA ASN A 12 27.44 24.69 9.15
C ASN A 12 26.45 24.88 7.98
N SER A 13 25.24 24.31 8.04
CA SER A 13 24.23 24.48 6.98
C SER A 13 23.18 25.56 7.26
N GLU A 14 23.09 26.09 8.48
CA GLU A 14 22.06 27.09 8.85
C GLU A 14 22.22 28.45 8.12
N ILE A 15 23.41 28.75 7.58
CA ILE A 15 23.73 30.07 7.06
C ILE A 15 23.38 30.23 5.56
N LEU A 16 23.13 29.15 4.81
CA LEU A 16 22.97 29.22 3.34
C LEU A 16 21.54 29.42 2.83
N TRP A 17 20.50 29.31 3.69
CA TRP A 17 19.11 29.13 3.22
C TRP A 17 18.11 30.18 3.67
N LYS A 18 18.44 31.04 4.66
CA LYS A 18 17.51 32.04 5.21
C LYS A 18 16.94 33.04 4.20
N ASN A 19 17.49 33.12 2.98
CA ASN A 19 17.11 34.07 1.94
C ASN A 19 16.60 33.42 0.63
N LYS A 20 16.39 32.10 0.56
CA LYS A 20 15.94 31.41 -0.67
C LYS A 20 14.51 30.90 -0.52
N SER A 21 13.76 30.90 -1.63
CA SER A 21 12.45 30.25 -1.67
C SER A 21 12.59 28.72 -1.58
N LEU A 22 11.58 28.06 -1.02
CA LEU A 22 11.52 26.60 -0.91
C LEU A 22 11.66 25.90 -2.28
N SER A 23 11.15 26.53 -3.34
CA SER A 23 11.27 26.06 -4.72
C SER A 23 12.69 26.12 -5.29
N GLU A 24 13.45 27.18 -5.00
CA GLU A 24 14.83 27.34 -5.47
C GLU A 24 15.75 26.33 -4.79
N TYR A 25 15.57 26.16 -3.48
CA TYR A 25 16.28 25.14 -2.70
C TYR A 25 16.09 23.75 -3.31
N ALA A 26 14.83 23.36 -3.58
CA ALA A 26 14.51 22.04 -4.10
C ALA A 26 15.24 21.74 -5.42
N LYS A 27 15.29 22.72 -6.32
CA LYS A 27 15.99 22.62 -7.61
C LYS A 27 17.51 22.52 -7.44
N GLU A 28 18.09 23.37 -6.58
CA GLU A 28 19.53 23.32 -6.30
C GLU A 28 19.95 21.99 -5.68
N LEU A 29 19.15 21.46 -4.74
CA LEU A 29 19.39 20.15 -4.14
C LEU A 29 19.34 19.05 -5.20
N ALA A 30 18.37 19.09 -6.11
CA ALA A 30 18.25 18.13 -7.20
C ALA A 30 19.43 18.19 -8.17
N GLN A 31 19.86 19.38 -8.57
CA GLN A 31 21.05 19.59 -9.41
C GLN A 31 22.32 19.08 -8.71
N PHE A 32 22.44 19.35 -7.41
CA PHE A 32 23.55 18.83 -6.61
C PHE A 32 23.54 17.29 -6.53
N HIS A 33 22.38 16.67 -6.30
CA HIS A 33 22.25 15.21 -6.31
C HIS A 33 22.58 14.61 -7.68
N ASN A 34 22.16 15.24 -8.78
CA ASN A 34 22.52 14.82 -10.14
C ASN A 34 24.04 14.89 -10.35
N TRP A 35 24.68 15.99 -9.92
CA TRP A 35 26.13 16.17 -10.03
C TRP A 35 26.90 15.10 -9.25
N LEU A 36 26.43 14.72 -8.05
CA LEU A 36 27.02 13.64 -7.25
C LEU A 36 26.85 12.25 -7.89
N GLY A 37 25.92 12.08 -8.83
CA GLY A 37 25.62 10.82 -9.49
C GLY A 37 24.94 9.79 -8.59
N TYR A 38 24.49 8.69 -9.21
CA TYR A 38 23.64 7.69 -8.57
C TYR A 38 24.19 6.27 -8.65
N LYS A 39 23.79 5.43 -7.69
CA LYS A 39 24.05 3.98 -7.67
C LYS A 39 22.87 3.21 -7.05
N ASN A 40 22.76 1.93 -7.39
CA ASN A 40 21.63 1.08 -6.97
C ASN A 40 21.87 0.32 -5.65
N LYS A 41 23.00 0.56 -4.99
CA LYS A 41 23.36 -0.09 -3.71
C LYS A 41 24.09 0.89 -2.81
N GLY A 42 23.76 0.86 -1.52
CA GLY A 42 24.41 1.69 -0.52
C GLY A 42 24.37 1.10 0.87
N LYS A 43 24.53 1.98 1.85
CA LYS A 43 24.51 1.68 3.28
C LYS A 43 23.06 1.51 3.72
N SER A 44 22.80 0.46 4.48
CA SER A 44 21.50 0.23 5.11
C SER A 44 21.32 1.19 6.28
N LEU A 45 20.10 1.72 6.45
CA LEU A 45 19.72 2.56 7.61
C LEU A 45 19.34 1.70 8.82
N LEU A 46 19.03 0.42 8.61
CA LEU A 46 18.56 -0.51 9.63
C LEU A 46 19.50 -0.62 10.86
N PRO A 47 20.85 -0.71 10.74
CA PRO A 47 21.72 -0.81 11.90
C PRO A 47 21.65 0.41 12.83
N ILE A 48 21.41 1.61 12.26
CA ILE A 48 21.31 2.85 13.02
C ILE A 48 20.01 2.84 13.82
N ILE A 49 18.91 2.48 13.17
CA ILE A 49 17.58 2.38 13.78
C ILE A 49 17.56 1.31 14.87
N GLN A 50 18.24 0.18 14.65
CA GLN A 50 18.43 -0.85 15.67
C GLN A 50 19.13 -0.28 16.91
N LYS A 51 20.25 0.43 16.73
CA LYS A 51 20.98 1.05 17.83
C LYS A 51 20.11 2.07 18.60
N GLN A 52 19.39 2.94 17.88
CA GLN A 52 18.50 3.92 18.48
C GLN A 52 17.33 3.26 19.22
N SER A 53 16.74 2.21 18.65
CA SER A 53 15.63 1.46 19.26
C SER A 53 16.01 0.82 20.59
N VAL A 54 17.19 0.19 20.67
CA VAL A 54 17.70 -0.42 21.91
C VAL A 54 17.90 0.66 22.97
N PHE A 55 18.45 1.82 22.59
CA PHE A 55 18.65 2.93 23.50
C PHE A 55 17.32 3.49 24.03
N ILE A 56 16.36 3.81 23.15
CA ILE A 56 15.06 4.37 23.54
C ILE A 56 14.31 3.41 24.46
N LYS A 57 14.29 2.10 24.13
CA LYS A 57 13.65 1.07 24.96
C LYS A 57 14.30 0.97 26.34
N GLY A 58 15.63 1.03 26.41
CA GLY A 58 16.36 1.04 27.67
C GLY A 58 16.26 2.35 28.46
N ALA A 59 16.00 3.48 27.78
CA ALA A 59 15.80 4.76 28.43
C ALA A 59 14.42 4.87 29.09
N TYR A 60 13.40 4.22 28.56
CA TYR A 60 12.06 4.18 29.16
C TYR A 60 12.08 3.73 30.62
N THR A 61 12.74 2.60 30.92
CA THR A 61 12.82 2.10 32.30
C THR A 61 13.57 3.08 33.21
N LYS A 62 14.70 3.64 32.75
CA LYS A 62 15.50 4.61 33.52
C LYS A 62 14.73 5.90 33.82
N ILE A 63 14.08 6.46 32.81
CA ILE A 63 13.32 7.72 32.93
C ILE A 63 12.13 7.50 33.88
N ASN A 64 11.43 6.38 33.72
CA ASN A 64 10.29 6.01 34.55
C ASN A 64 10.71 5.80 36.01
N ASP A 65 11.78 5.04 36.27
CA ASP A 65 12.30 4.80 37.62
C ASP A 65 12.74 6.11 38.31
N TYR A 66 13.36 7.03 37.57
CA TYR A 66 13.72 8.35 38.09
C TYR A 66 12.49 9.19 38.45
N TYR A 67 11.48 9.22 37.57
CA TYR A 67 10.24 9.95 37.78
C TYR A 67 9.49 9.46 39.02
N TYR A 68 9.38 8.14 39.22
CA TYR A 68 8.76 7.55 40.41
C TYR A 68 9.52 7.84 41.71
N LYS A 69 10.86 7.94 41.68
CA LYS A 69 11.68 8.17 42.88
C LYS A 69 11.73 9.64 43.32
N THR A 70 11.76 10.56 42.36
CA THR A 70 12.07 11.97 42.62
C THR A 70 10.87 12.89 42.49
N GLU A 71 9.79 12.44 41.85
CA GLU A 71 8.64 13.25 41.43
C GLU A 71 9.05 14.49 40.61
N ASP A 72 10.25 14.49 40.03
CA ASP A 72 10.81 15.63 39.29
C ASP A 72 10.23 15.70 37.88
N LYS A 73 9.50 16.77 37.60
CA LYS A 73 8.79 16.96 36.34
C LYS A 73 9.68 17.62 35.30
N ILE A 74 10.12 16.83 34.34
CA ILE A 74 10.76 17.30 33.11
C ILE A 74 9.69 17.22 31.99
N PRO A 75 9.27 18.35 31.38
CA PRO A 75 8.17 18.36 30.40
C PRO A 75 8.35 17.38 29.24
N SER A 76 9.57 17.28 28.69
CA SER A 76 9.87 16.33 27.60
C SER A 76 9.83 14.87 28.06
N ALA A 77 10.14 14.58 29.33
CA ALA A 77 10.03 13.23 29.90
C ALA A 77 8.58 12.80 30.09
N GLU A 78 7.70 13.71 30.53
CA GLU A 78 6.26 13.43 30.64
C GLU A 78 5.67 13.10 29.27
N TRP A 79 5.92 13.94 28.26
CA TRP A 79 5.52 13.65 26.87
C TRP A 79 6.05 12.30 26.37
N PHE A 80 7.31 11.97 26.67
CA PHE A 80 7.91 10.70 26.28
C PHE A 80 7.24 9.49 26.95
N LEU A 81 7.00 9.54 28.25
CA LEU A 81 6.37 8.46 29.01
C LEU A 81 4.91 8.25 28.57
N ASP A 82 4.13 9.33 28.49
CA ASP A 82 2.71 9.29 28.13
C ASP A 82 2.47 8.73 26.72
N ASN A 83 3.44 8.95 25.80
CA ASN A 83 3.32 8.56 24.40
C ASN A 83 4.30 7.45 24.00
N TYR A 84 4.91 6.75 24.97
CA TYR A 84 5.90 5.71 24.68
C TYR A 84 5.34 4.59 23.80
N TYR A 85 4.04 4.28 23.93
CA TYR A 85 3.38 3.29 23.09
C TYR A 85 3.45 3.62 21.59
N LEU A 86 3.26 4.89 21.21
CA LEU A 86 3.39 5.35 19.81
C LEU A 86 4.83 5.26 19.32
N ILE A 87 5.80 5.61 20.17
CA ILE A 87 7.22 5.54 19.83
C ILE A 87 7.66 4.07 19.66
N ASN A 88 7.17 3.18 20.51
CA ASN A 88 7.46 1.76 20.41
C ASN A 88 6.80 1.14 19.15
N GLU A 89 5.58 1.56 18.80
CA GLU A 89 4.92 1.19 17.54
C GLU A 89 5.73 1.67 16.33
N LEU A 90 6.13 2.94 16.29
CA LEU A 90 7.03 3.52 15.27
C LEU A 90 8.31 2.69 15.08
N ILE A 91 8.97 2.31 16.18
CA ILE A 91 10.17 1.46 16.13
C ILE A 91 9.87 0.10 15.48
N ASN A 92 8.77 -0.54 15.87
CA ASN A 92 8.42 -1.86 15.38
C ASN A 92 8.04 -1.82 13.88
N GLU A 93 7.32 -0.79 13.45
CA GLU A 93 7.00 -0.53 12.04
C GLU A 93 8.27 -0.33 11.21
N LEU A 94 9.16 0.58 11.63
CA LEU A 94 10.41 0.84 10.92
C LEU A 94 11.29 -0.41 10.79
N MET A 95 11.35 -1.24 11.83
CA MET A 95 12.09 -2.50 11.81
C MET A 95 11.51 -3.52 10.83
N LYS A 96 10.20 -3.46 10.55
CA LYS A 96 9.51 -4.33 9.60
C LYS A 96 9.62 -3.80 8.17
N ASP A 97 9.42 -2.50 7.98
CA ASP A 97 9.29 -1.89 6.66
C ASP A 97 10.64 -1.67 5.97
N LEU A 98 11.72 -1.45 6.74
CA LEU A 98 13.10 -1.37 6.23
C LEU A 98 13.71 -2.74 5.99
N SER A 99 13.05 -3.54 5.16
CA SER A 99 13.58 -4.80 4.67
C SER A 99 14.72 -4.59 3.67
N LYS A 100 15.63 -5.56 3.56
CA LYS A 100 16.68 -5.56 2.51
C LYS A 100 16.10 -5.45 1.10
N GLN A 101 14.92 -6.02 0.87
CA GLN A 101 14.24 -5.98 -0.41
C GLN A 101 13.77 -4.56 -0.73
N PHE A 102 13.17 -3.87 0.24
CA PHE A 102 12.77 -2.47 0.10
C PHE A 102 13.99 -1.57 -0.19
N GLU A 103 15.04 -1.64 0.63
CA GLU A 103 16.25 -0.82 0.45
C GLU A 103 16.94 -1.09 -0.91
N SER A 104 16.88 -2.32 -1.42
CA SER A 104 17.47 -2.66 -2.73
C SER A 104 16.82 -1.97 -3.94
N LYS A 105 15.62 -1.40 -3.77
CA LYS A 105 14.90 -0.66 -4.80
C LYS A 105 15.22 0.83 -4.80
N LEU A 106 15.90 1.34 -3.76
CA LEU A 106 16.19 2.76 -3.61
C LEU A 106 17.41 3.18 -4.43
N ILE A 107 17.46 4.47 -4.77
CA ILE A 107 18.60 5.09 -5.45
C ILE A 107 19.47 5.79 -4.40
N TYR A 108 20.77 5.57 -4.49
CA TYR A 108 21.76 6.07 -3.55
C TYR A 108 22.69 7.07 -4.22
N LEU A 109 23.19 8.06 -3.46
CA LEU A 109 24.22 8.98 -3.98
C LEU A 109 25.55 8.24 -4.17
N ALA A 110 26.19 8.47 -5.31
CA ALA A 110 27.45 7.82 -5.66
C ALA A 110 28.66 8.48 -4.99
N HIS A 111 28.72 9.82 -4.98
CA HIS A 111 29.85 10.61 -4.48
C HIS A 111 29.44 11.59 -3.37
N GLY A 112 30.41 12.31 -2.80
CA GLY A 112 30.21 13.31 -1.74
C GLY A 112 30.23 12.76 -0.31
N GLU A 113 30.03 13.62 0.68
CA GLU A 113 30.04 13.24 2.10
C GLU A 113 28.92 12.25 2.46
N LEU A 114 27.78 12.37 1.77
CA LEU A 114 26.60 11.52 1.95
C LEU A 114 26.59 10.32 0.97
N ALA A 115 27.74 10.00 0.36
CA ALA A 115 27.87 8.86 -0.53
C ALA A 115 27.42 7.55 0.14
N GLY A 116 26.54 6.83 -0.54
CA GLY A 116 25.96 5.57 -0.07
C GLY A 116 24.73 5.70 0.81
N TYR A 117 24.18 6.89 1.07
CA TYR A 117 22.83 7.03 1.63
C TYR A 117 21.77 7.12 0.52
N PRO A 118 20.54 6.66 0.77
CA PRO A 118 19.43 6.84 -0.18
C PRO A 118 19.25 8.34 -0.46
N ARG A 119 19.11 8.74 -1.73
CA ARG A 119 18.89 10.16 -2.05
C ARG A 119 17.58 10.67 -1.47
N ILE A 120 16.56 9.80 -1.39
CA ILE A 120 15.27 10.14 -0.80
C ILE A 120 15.36 10.45 0.69
N TYR A 121 16.21 9.73 1.43
CA TYR A 121 16.49 10.01 2.84
C TYR A 121 17.07 11.42 3.02
N ILE A 122 18.01 11.80 2.16
CA ILE A 122 18.65 13.12 2.18
C ILE A 122 17.65 14.20 1.82
N LEU A 123 16.83 14.00 0.77
CA LEU A 123 15.77 14.91 0.38
C LEU A 123 14.82 15.20 1.54
N THR A 124 14.31 14.16 2.21
CA THR A 124 13.41 14.34 3.36
C THR A 124 14.10 14.95 4.57
N ALA A 125 15.39 14.68 4.77
CA ALA A 125 16.16 15.27 5.86
C ALA A 125 16.39 16.77 5.64
N GLU A 126 16.75 17.18 4.42
CA GLU A 126 16.91 18.59 4.06
C GLU A 126 15.57 19.35 4.14
N TYR A 127 14.48 18.75 3.64
CA TYR A 127 13.14 19.32 3.82
C TYR A 127 12.82 19.51 5.31
N SER A 128 13.08 18.49 6.13
CA SER A 128 12.80 18.56 7.56
C SER A 128 13.59 19.65 8.30
N LYS A 129 14.74 20.09 7.80
CA LYS A 129 15.49 21.21 8.38
C LYS A 129 14.82 22.56 8.11
N LEU A 130 14.14 22.69 6.97
CA LEU A 130 13.51 23.95 6.54
C LEU A 130 12.24 24.28 7.34
N ILE A 131 11.53 23.26 7.80
CA ILE A 131 10.18 23.41 8.36
C ILE A 131 10.10 23.47 9.90
N GLU A 132 11.23 23.61 10.62
CA GLU A 132 11.29 23.76 12.10
C GLU A 132 10.30 22.87 12.91
N ASN A 133 10.10 21.61 12.48
CA ASN A 133 9.17 20.61 13.07
C ASN A 133 7.66 20.82 12.79
N GLN A 134 7.26 21.70 11.88
CA GLN A 134 5.90 21.84 11.38
C GLN A 134 5.73 21.12 10.04
N LEU A 135 5.31 19.86 10.08
CA LEU A 135 5.14 19.06 8.86
C LEU A 135 3.84 19.47 8.14
N GLU A 136 3.98 20.11 6.98
CA GLU A 136 2.88 20.37 6.05
C GLU A 136 3.04 19.52 4.78
N PHE A 137 2.06 18.68 4.47
CA PHE A 137 2.13 17.77 3.31
C PHE A 137 2.01 18.49 1.98
N GLU A 138 1.25 19.59 1.89
CA GLU A 138 1.16 20.39 0.65
C GLU A 138 2.49 21.06 0.31
N GLN A 139 3.19 21.62 1.29
CA GLN A 139 4.55 22.15 1.10
C GLN A 139 5.54 21.05 0.71
N LEU A 140 5.39 19.83 1.27
CA LEU A 140 6.22 18.69 0.88
C LEU A 140 5.96 18.27 -0.57
N LYS A 141 4.69 18.23 -1.02
CA LYS A 141 4.32 17.96 -2.41
C LYS A 141 4.95 19.00 -3.34
N GLU A 142 4.88 20.29 -2.98
CA GLU A 142 5.49 21.38 -3.74
C GLU A 142 7.02 21.25 -3.79
N PHE A 143 7.67 20.97 -2.65
CA PHE A 143 9.11 20.73 -2.58
C PHE A 143 9.54 19.61 -3.52
N ILE A 144 8.84 18.48 -3.48
CA ILE A 144 9.14 17.32 -4.33
C ILE A 144 8.85 17.64 -5.79
N HIS A 145 7.77 18.39 -6.09
CA HIS A 145 7.47 18.83 -7.45
C HIS A 145 8.66 19.58 -8.06
N TYR A 146 9.16 20.62 -7.37
CA TYR A 146 10.30 21.40 -7.86
C TYR A 146 11.60 20.59 -7.91
N TYR A 147 11.81 19.67 -6.98
CA TYR A 147 12.96 18.75 -7.02
C TYR A 147 12.92 17.86 -8.27
N GLN A 148 11.75 17.30 -8.59
CA GLN A 148 11.56 16.37 -9.70
C GLN A 148 11.68 17.01 -11.09
N LEU A 149 11.60 18.34 -11.20
CA LEU A 149 11.89 19.06 -12.45
C LEU A 149 13.33 18.83 -12.91
N GLU A 150 14.25 18.67 -11.97
CA GLU A 150 15.68 18.49 -12.25
C GLU A 150 16.12 17.02 -12.07
N ALA A 151 15.57 16.32 -11.06
CA ALA A 151 15.92 14.93 -10.75
C ALA A 151 14.68 14.09 -10.46
N PRO A 152 14.08 13.43 -11.48
CA PRO A 152 12.90 12.59 -11.29
C PRO A 152 13.11 11.48 -10.26
N LEU A 153 12.13 11.29 -9.37
CA LEU A 153 12.12 10.22 -8.38
C LEU A 153 11.48 8.95 -8.96
N SER A 154 11.97 7.78 -8.54
CA SER A 154 11.33 6.51 -8.89
C SER A 154 10.09 6.26 -8.03
N SER A 155 9.19 5.39 -8.47
CA SER A 155 8.01 4.99 -7.67
C SER A 155 8.43 4.43 -6.30
N ALA A 156 9.53 3.66 -6.26
CA ALA A 156 10.06 3.11 -5.01
C ALA A 156 10.52 4.21 -4.03
N GLU A 157 11.07 5.32 -4.54
CA GLU A 157 11.50 6.43 -3.69
C GLU A 157 10.32 7.25 -3.19
N ILE A 158 9.30 7.49 -4.00
CA ILE A 158 8.10 8.21 -3.54
C ILE A 158 7.41 7.41 -2.43
N TRP A 159 7.26 6.08 -2.59
CA TRP A 159 6.75 5.21 -1.54
C TRP A 159 7.64 5.15 -0.28
N ALA A 160 8.91 5.52 -0.39
CA ALA A 160 9.81 5.55 0.75
C ALA A 160 9.62 6.78 1.65
N ILE A 161 8.99 7.86 1.15
CA ILE A 161 8.82 9.13 1.89
C ILE A 161 8.25 8.92 3.30
N PRO A 162 7.11 8.22 3.51
CA PRO A 162 6.58 7.98 4.86
C PRO A 162 7.60 7.34 5.79
N ILE A 163 8.31 6.33 5.30
CA ILE A 163 9.35 5.62 6.07
C ILE A 163 10.50 6.58 6.39
N MET A 164 10.95 7.39 5.43
CA MET A 164 12.03 8.35 5.67
C MET A 164 11.65 9.42 6.69
N LEU A 165 10.42 9.96 6.63
CA LEU A 165 9.91 10.90 7.63
C LEU A 165 9.83 10.24 9.02
N LYS A 166 9.38 8.99 9.10
CA LYS A 166 9.37 8.20 10.35
C LYS A 166 10.78 8.00 10.91
N ILE A 167 11.77 7.72 10.06
CA ILE A 167 13.18 7.65 10.48
C ILE A 167 13.63 9.00 11.05
N MET A 168 13.36 10.11 10.36
CA MET A 168 13.70 11.46 10.85
C MET A 168 13.08 11.77 12.21
N LEU A 169 11.81 11.40 12.43
CA LEU A 169 11.18 11.56 13.73
C LEU A 169 11.82 10.69 14.80
N LEU A 170 12.16 9.44 14.48
CA LEU A 170 12.85 8.56 15.43
C LEU A 170 14.22 9.13 15.83
N GLU A 171 14.97 9.69 14.87
CA GLU A 171 16.25 10.35 15.14
C GLU A 171 16.07 11.56 16.07
N LYS A 172 15.07 12.41 15.82
CA LYS A 172 14.76 13.56 16.69
C LYS A 172 14.36 13.12 18.10
N ILE A 173 13.49 12.12 18.21
CA ILE A 173 13.08 11.54 19.49
C ILE A 173 14.28 10.96 20.24
N PHE A 174 15.16 10.23 19.53
CA PHE A 174 16.38 9.69 20.12
C PHE A 174 17.23 10.78 20.78
N TYR A 175 17.42 11.93 20.12
CA TYR A 175 18.17 13.05 20.70
C TYR A 175 17.49 13.67 21.91
N GLN A 176 16.17 13.82 21.90
CA GLN A 176 15.42 14.31 23.05
C GLN A 176 15.55 13.35 24.24
N VAL A 177 15.49 12.05 23.99
CA VAL A 177 15.67 11.02 25.02
C VAL A 177 17.10 11.02 25.58
N GLU A 178 18.13 11.18 24.74
CA GLU A 178 19.51 11.38 25.21
C GLU A 178 19.62 12.61 26.12
N ARG A 179 18.96 13.73 25.77
CA ARG A 179 18.94 14.95 26.59
C ARG A 179 18.21 14.75 27.91
N ILE A 180 17.07 14.06 27.93
CA ILE A 180 16.34 13.74 29.19
C ILE A 180 17.25 12.95 30.14
N ILE A 181 17.90 11.90 29.65
CA ILE A 181 18.81 11.08 30.46
C ILE A 181 19.98 11.92 30.98
N TYR A 182 20.53 12.82 30.17
CA TYR A 182 21.58 13.73 30.59
C TYR A 182 21.10 14.66 31.73
N ILE A 183 19.93 15.30 31.57
CA ILE A 183 19.36 16.20 32.58
C ILE A 183 19.12 15.45 33.91
N GLN A 184 18.51 14.26 33.86
CA GLN A 184 18.25 13.45 35.06
C GLN A 184 19.55 13.10 35.79
N LYS A 185 20.61 12.74 35.05
CA LYS A 185 21.91 12.40 35.62
C LYS A 185 22.58 13.60 36.30
N GLU A 186 22.57 14.76 35.66
CA GLU A 186 23.14 16.00 36.24
C GLU A 186 22.36 16.44 37.49
N ARG A 187 21.02 16.30 37.48
CA ARG A 187 20.18 16.58 38.66
C ARG A 187 20.45 15.60 39.80
N GLU A 188 20.60 14.30 39.52
CA GLU A 188 20.96 13.31 40.54
C GLU A 188 22.34 13.58 41.13
N GLN A 189 23.31 14.01 40.31
CA GLN A 189 24.62 14.46 40.79
C GLN A 189 24.53 15.69 41.69
N ALA A 190 23.67 16.67 41.34
CA ALA A 190 23.41 17.84 42.17
C ALA A 190 22.81 17.46 43.52
N GLU A 191 21.81 16.57 43.55
CA GLU A 191 21.20 16.11 44.80
C GLU A 191 22.17 15.30 45.67
N ASN A 192 22.98 14.42 45.06
CA ASN A 192 24.01 13.67 45.78
C ASN A 192 25.06 14.61 46.40
N TRP A 193 25.50 15.63 45.65
CA TRP A 193 26.42 16.65 46.17
C TRP A 193 25.79 17.50 47.27
N LEU A 194 24.52 17.92 47.12
CA LEU A 194 23.81 18.63 48.19
C LEU A 194 23.70 17.77 49.45
N SER A 195 23.38 16.48 49.32
CA SER A 195 23.27 15.57 50.46
C SER A 195 24.61 15.35 51.16
N SER A 196 25.74 15.37 50.45
CA SER A 196 27.07 15.30 51.07
C SER A 196 27.44 16.59 51.80
N VAL A 197 26.98 17.75 51.31
CA VAL A 197 27.23 19.07 51.92
C VAL A 197 26.36 19.32 53.16
N PHE A 198 25.10 18.87 53.15
CA PHE A 198 24.12 19.10 54.23
C PHE A 198 23.92 17.91 55.19
N GLY A 199 24.50 16.73 54.92
CA GLY A 199 24.36 15.53 55.75
C GLY A 199 25.02 15.61 57.14
N GLU A 200 24.67 14.67 58.05
CA GLU A 200 25.03 14.66 59.49
C GLU A 200 26.53 14.60 59.82
N GLY A 201 27.41 14.45 58.82
CA GLY A 201 28.86 14.60 58.98
C GLY A 201 29.34 15.92 58.40
N LYS A 202 29.44 16.98 59.21
CA LYS A 202 30.07 18.27 58.84
C LYS A 202 31.51 18.07 58.37
N LYS A 203 31.71 17.73 57.09
CA LYS A 203 32.99 17.92 56.41
C LYS A 203 33.10 19.41 56.06
N ASN A 204 34.29 19.97 56.21
CA ASN A 204 34.55 21.39 55.92
C ASN A 204 34.08 21.74 54.51
N ILE A 205 32.96 22.47 54.43
CA ILE A 205 32.33 22.98 53.21
C ILE A 205 33.39 23.66 52.32
N THR A 206 34.38 24.31 52.92
CA THR A 206 35.49 25.01 52.24
C THR A 206 36.48 24.13 51.46
N GLN A 207 36.57 22.81 51.73
CA GLN A 207 37.51 21.92 51.04
C GLN A 207 36.95 21.33 49.73
N GLU A 208 35.63 21.17 49.57
CA GLU A 208 35.00 20.67 48.34
C GLU A 208 34.74 21.77 47.29
N LEU A 209 34.64 23.04 47.73
CA LEU A 209 34.38 24.22 46.89
C LEU A 209 35.52 24.60 45.92
N THR A 210 36.64 23.86 45.94
CA THR A 210 37.85 24.09 45.13
C THR A 210 37.93 23.24 43.86
N THR A 211 36.91 22.44 43.54
CA THR A 211 36.93 21.64 42.31
C THR A 211 36.79 22.53 41.08
N ASN A 212 37.86 22.57 40.26
CA ASN A 212 37.94 23.20 38.92
C ASN A 212 37.06 22.46 37.88
N GLN A 213 35.82 22.13 38.23
CA GLN A 213 34.87 21.50 37.32
C GLN A 213 33.98 22.57 36.69
N SER A 214 33.87 22.55 35.36
CA SER A 214 32.82 23.24 34.65
C SER A 214 31.48 22.60 35.03
N LEU A 215 30.74 23.22 35.95
CA LEU A 215 29.40 22.76 36.31
C LEU A 215 28.45 23.00 35.13
N SER A 216 27.55 22.05 34.90
CA SER A 216 26.49 22.19 33.89
C SER A 216 25.42 23.20 34.35
N ALA A 217 24.71 23.81 33.41
CA ALA A 217 23.59 24.70 33.70
C ALA A 217 22.49 23.98 34.49
N VAL A 218 22.22 22.71 34.16
CA VAL A 218 21.27 21.83 34.86
C VAL A 218 21.67 21.64 36.32
N PHE A 219 22.95 21.40 36.59
CA PHE A 219 23.46 21.25 37.96
C PHE A 219 23.28 22.55 38.76
N ILE A 220 23.66 23.69 38.18
CA ILE A 220 23.54 25.00 38.83
C ILE A 220 22.07 25.33 39.12
N GLU A 221 21.16 25.05 38.17
CA GLU A 221 19.72 25.25 38.34
C GLU A 221 19.20 24.46 39.53
N ARG A 222 19.51 23.16 39.59
CA ARG A 222 19.03 22.28 40.65
C ARG A 222 19.56 22.68 42.03
N VAL A 223 20.86 22.98 42.13
CA VAL A 223 21.49 23.46 43.36
C VAL A 223 20.87 24.79 43.80
N ALA A 224 20.73 25.76 42.90
CA ALA A 224 20.14 27.06 43.22
C ALA A 224 18.71 26.93 43.75
N LYS A 225 17.89 26.06 43.13
CA LYS A 225 16.51 25.81 43.54
C LYS A 225 16.44 25.22 44.94
N ARG A 226 17.24 24.19 45.25
CA ARG A 226 17.29 23.60 46.60
C ARG A 226 17.86 24.53 47.67
N LEU A 227 18.92 25.28 47.37
CA LEU A 227 19.47 26.24 48.32
C LEU A 227 18.46 27.34 48.69
N LYS A 228 17.60 27.76 47.77
CA LYS A 228 16.51 28.71 48.05
C LYS A 228 15.46 28.13 49.01
N GLU A 229 15.20 26.82 48.98
CA GLU A 229 14.27 26.15 49.90
C GLU A 229 14.80 26.06 51.34
N HIS A 230 16.13 26.04 51.53
CA HIS A 230 16.79 25.98 52.84
C HIS A 230 16.98 27.35 53.54
N GLY A 231 16.60 28.46 52.92
CA GLY A 231 16.57 29.78 53.57
C GLY A 231 17.93 30.32 54.02
N SER A 232 18.00 30.89 55.23
CA SER A 232 19.17 31.62 55.74
C SER A 232 20.44 30.77 55.88
N ASP A 233 20.28 29.45 56.07
CA ASP A 233 21.39 28.53 56.35
C ASP A 233 22.24 28.23 55.11
N ALA A 234 21.72 28.56 53.92
CA ALA A 234 22.36 28.32 52.63
C ALA A 234 23.13 29.53 52.05
N LYS A 235 23.19 30.68 52.75
CA LYS A 235 23.71 31.94 52.19
C LYS A 235 25.17 31.88 51.70
N ILE A 236 26.02 31.11 52.39
CA ILE A 236 27.43 30.91 52.03
C ILE A 236 27.54 30.15 50.70
N LEU A 237 26.68 29.15 50.51
CA LEU A 237 26.67 28.31 49.30
C LEU A 237 26.07 29.06 48.10
N LEU A 238 25.06 29.91 48.33
CA LEU A 238 24.53 30.79 47.29
C LEU A 238 25.60 31.76 46.77
N ASN A 239 26.34 32.42 47.67
CA ASN A 239 27.45 33.30 47.28
C ASN A 239 28.56 32.55 46.51
N TRP A 240 28.84 31.30 46.87
CA TRP A 240 29.77 30.47 46.09
C TRP A 240 29.23 30.16 44.70
N LEU A 241 27.94 29.79 44.59
CA LEU A 241 27.31 29.50 43.30
C LEU A 241 27.31 30.72 42.38
N ASP A 242 27.08 31.92 42.92
CA ASP A 242 27.23 33.19 42.20
C ASP A 242 28.66 33.41 41.70
N ASN A 243 29.68 33.12 42.52
CA ASN A 243 31.08 33.20 42.09
C ASN A 243 31.41 32.17 40.99
N VAL A 244 30.79 30.98 41.02
CA VAL A 244 30.97 29.97 39.97
C VAL A 244 30.30 30.42 38.66
N ALA A 245 29.08 30.95 38.72
CA ALA A 245 28.40 31.52 37.55
C ALA A 245 29.16 32.73 36.98
N ALA A 246 29.73 33.57 37.85
CA ALA A 246 30.52 34.72 37.47
C ALA A 246 31.80 34.34 36.69
N LYS A 247 32.40 33.16 36.95
CA LYS A 247 33.52 32.64 36.13
C LYS A 247 33.13 32.41 34.67
N GLN A 248 31.84 32.26 34.38
CA GLN A 248 31.27 32.12 33.02
C GLN A 248 30.61 33.43 32.54
N ASN A 249 30.85 34.57 33.20
CA ASN A 249 30.18 35.85 32.95
C ASN A 249 28.64 35.78 33.02
N MET A 250 28.09 34.86 33.83
CA MET A 250 26.67 34.69 34.04
C MET A 250 26.29 34.95 35.51
N THR A 251 25.01 35.20 35.77
CA THR A 251 24.44 35.19 37.13
C THR A 251 23.62 33.91 37.32
N VAL A 252 23.47 33.44 38.56
CA VAL A 252 22.68 32.23 38.85
C VAL A 252 21.24 32.39 38.35
N GLU A 253 20.62 33.57 38.47
CA GLU A 253 19.28 33.83 37.95
C GLU A 253 19.21 33.65 36.42
N LYS A 254 20.20 34.15 35.68
CA LYS A 254 20.25 33.98 34.22
C LYS A 254 20.41 32.52 33.83
N VAL A 255 21.27 31.77 34.53
CA VAL A 255 21.44 30.33 34.27
C VAL A 255 20.13 29.58 34.51
N VAL A 256 19.50 29.78 35.66
CA VAL A 256 18.20 29.18 36.00
C VAL A 256 17.12 29.54 34.97
N ALA A 257 17.01 30.82 34.60
CA ALA A 257 16.02 31.28 33.62
C ALA A 257 16.27 30.65 32.23
N SER A 258 17.54 30.58 31.81
CA SER A 258 17.90 29.95 30.53
C SER A 258 17.59 28.46 30.52
N GLU A 259 17.89 27.74 31.62
CA GLU A 259 17.62 26.32 31.74
C GLU A 259 16.11 26.03 31.71
N GLN A 260 15.30 26.79 32.45
CA GLN A 260 13.84 26.65 32.42
C GLN A 260 13.27 26.90 31.02
N PHE A 261 13.81 27.87 30.29
CA PHE A 261 13.44 28.11 28.90
C PHE A 261 13.76 26.90 28.00
N TYR A 262 14.94 26.30 28.13
CA TYR A 262 15.32 25.11 27.38
C TYR A 262 14.44 23.89 27.74
N LEU A 263 14.17 23.64 29.02
CA LEU A 263 13.30 22.54 29.45
C LEU A 263 11.88 22.65 28.86
N ASN A 264 11.32 23.86 28.88
CA ASN A 264 10.01 24.12 28.28
C ASN A 264 10.06 23.93 26.75
N SER A 265 11.10 24.43 26.10
CA SER A 265 11.31 24.29 24.65
C SER A 265 11.41 22.82 24.23
N TYR A 266 12.16 22.00 24.97
CA TYR A 266 12.25 20.56 24.73
C TYR A 266 10.92 19.83 24.94
N GLY A 267 10.11 20.27 25.90
CA GLY A 267 8.75 19.78 26.07
C GLY A 267 7.88 20.03 24.84
N ILE A 268 7.92 21.25 24.30
CA ILE A 268 7.20 21.63 23.08
C ILE A 268 7.71 20.83 21.88
N GLU A 269 9.04 20.72 21.70
CA GLU A 269 9.63 19.93 20.61
C GLU A 269 9.23 18.45 20.66
N MET A 270 9.23 17.85 21.86
CA MET A 270 8.79 16.47 22.03
C MET A 270 7.30 16.31 21.67
N GLY A 271 6.44 17.24 22.15
CA GLY A 271 5.03 17.27 21.76
C GLY A 271 4.82 17.41 20.25
N ASN A 272 5.57 18.28 19.59
CA ASN A 272 5.53 18.47 18.14
C ASN A 272 5.98 17.22 17.37
N ASN A 273 7.01 16.51 17.84
CA ASN A 273 7.44 15.24 17.23
C ASN A 273 6.34 14.17 17.31
N ILE A 274 5.60 14.11 18.43
CA ILE A 274 4.48 13.18 18.60
C ILE A 274 3.29 13.59 17.73
N ALA A 275 3.01 14.88 17.61
CA ALA A 275 1.99 15.39 16.69
C ALA A 275 2.32 15.05 15.23
N ALA A 276 3.57 15.28 14.80
CA ALA A 276 4.04 14.94 13.47
C ALA A 276 3.95 13.44 13.18
N LEU A 277 4.26 12.57 14.15
CA LEU A 277 4.08 11.12 14.01
C LEU A 277 2.62 10.76 13.75
N LYS A 278 1.68 11.38 14.48
CA LYS A 278 0.24 11.17 14.28
C LYS A 278 -0.20 11.66 12.89
N MET A 279 0.28 12.81 12.44
CA MET A 279 -0.02 13.35 11.11
C MET A 279 0.48 12.43 9.99
N ILE A 280 1.71 11.91 10.10
CA ILE A 280 2.26 10.92 9.15
C ILE A 280 1.42 9.65 9.10
N ASN A 281 0.95 9.17 10.26
CA ASN A 281 0.14 7.95 10.31
C ASN A 281 -1.28 8.15 9.79
N SER A 282 -1.82 9.38 9.82
CA SER A 282 -3.15 9.71 9.29
C SER A 282 -3.18 10.07 7.81
N GLU A 283 -2.04 10.36 7.19
CA GLU A 283 -1.96 10.80 5.79
C GLU A 283 -2.35 9.67 4.82
N ASN A 284 -3.12 10.01 3.79
CA ASN A 284 -3.43 9.10 2.70
C ASN A 284 -2.24 8.99 1.73
N TRP A 285 -1.29 8.12 2.08
CA TRP A 285 -0.06 7.94 1.28
C TRP A 285 -0.30 7.48 -0.15
N SER A 286 -1.42 6.81 -0.41
CA SER A 286 -1.85 6.44 -1.77
C SER A 286 -2.15 7.67 -2.62
N GLU A 287 -2.94 8.60 -2.06
CA GLU A 287 -3.26 9.86 -2.73
C GLU A 287 -2.05 10.80 -2.80
N PHE A 288 -1.23 10.85 -1.74
CA PHE A 288 0.04 11.58 -1.75
C PHE A 288 0.94 11.09 -2.90
N PHE A 289 1.07 9.77 -3.06
CA PHE A 289 1.86 9.17 -4.12
C PHE A 289 1.34 9.58 -5.52
N GLU A 290 0.02 9.49 -5.75
CA GLU A 290 -0.57 9.81 -7.06
C GLU A 290 -0.38 11.28 -7.44
N ASN A 291 -0.48 12.20 -6.47
CA ASN A 291 -0.27 13.63 -6.69
C ASN A 291 1.17 13.98 -7.12
N VAL A 292 2.15 13.22 -6.63
CA VAL A 292 3.59 13.56 -6.78
C VAL A 292 4.25 12.72 -7.88
N SER A 293 3.70 11.57 -8.23
CA SER A 293 4.32 10.65 -9.18
C SER A 293 4.28 11.17 -10.63
N LEU A 294 5.46 11.40 -11.20
CA LEU A 294 5.59 11.76 -12.62
C LEU A 294 5.14 10.64 -13.56
N VAL A 295 5.23 9.37 -13.14
CA VAL A 295 4.73 8.22 -13.91
C VAL A 295 3.20 8.28 -13.95
N GLN A 296 2.55 8.54 -12.81
CA GLN A 296 1.11 8.73 -12.72
C GLN A 296 0.65 9.84 -13.67
N GLN A 297 1.26 11.03 -13.62
CA GLN A 297 0.92 12.16 -14.49
C GLN A 297 1.06 11.89 -15.99
N ILE A 298 1.93 10.94 -16.40
CA ILE A 298 2.02 10.52 -17.80
C ILE A 298 0.88 9.56 -18.14
N LEU A 299 0.59 8.60 -17.26
CA LEU A 299 -0.49 7.63 -17.48
C LEU A 299 -1.87 8.29 -17.46
N GLU A 300 -2.05 9.40 -16.75
CA GLU A 300 -3.30 10.20 -16.76
C GLU A 300 -3.56 10.86 -18.12
N ARG A 301 -2.54 10.97 -18.98
CA ARG A 301 -2.69 11.44 -20.38
C ARG A 301 -3.22 10.34 -21.31
N ASP A 302 -3.62 9.20 -20.75
CA ASP A 302 -4.20 8.07 -21.47
C ASP A 302 -5.24 8.53 -22.50
N PRO A 303 -5.02 8.28 -23.81
CA PRO A 303 -5.90 8.77 -24.87
C PRO A 303 -7.33 8.19 -24.79
N ALA A 304 -7.50 7.04 -24.13
CA ALA A 304 -8.81 6.44 -23.89
C ALA A 304 -9.57 7.08 -22.70
N GLN A 305 -8.91 7.89 -21.87
CA GLN A 305 -9.46 8.48 -20.64
C GLN A 305 -10.08 7.44 -19.70
N ILE A 306 -9.45 6.27 -19.62
CA ILE A 306 -9.88 5.15 -18.77
C ILE A 306 -9.01 5.08 -17.51
N PHE A 307 -7.69 5.33 -17.64
CA PHE A 307 -6.75 5.19 -16.53
C PHE A 307 -7.18 5.93 -15.25
N ASP A 308 -7.60 7.19 -15.37
CA ASP A 308 -8.03 8.03 -14.24
C ASP A 308 -9.28 7.49 -13.55
N LYS A 309 -10.12 6.76 -14.29
CA LYS A 309 -11.37 6.19 -13.79
C LYS A 309 -11.16 4.82 -13.15
N MET A 310 -9.94 4.28 -13.14
CA MET A 310 -9.66 2.98 -12.52
C MET A 310 -9.61 3.06 -11.00
N ASP A 311 -9.71 1.93 -10.30
CA ASP A 311 -9.40 1.90 -8.87
C ASP A 311 -7.89 2.01 -8.60
N PHE A 312 -7.54 2.35 -7.36
CA PHE A 312 -6.16 2.54 -6.95
C PHE A 312 -5.32 1.27 -7.19
N GLU A 313 -5.83 0.09 -6.87
CA GLU A 313 -5.14 -1.18 -7.07
C GLU A 313 -4.81 -1.44 -8.53
N SER A 314 -5.70 -1.06 -9.46
CA SER A 314 -5.47 -1.18 -10.89
C SER A 314 -4.41 -0.20 -11.37
N ARG A 315 -4.47 1.07 -10.95
CA ARG A 315 -3.43 2.05 -11.29
C ARG A 315 -2.08 1.63 -10.71
N ASP A 316 -2.07 1.11 -9.48
CA ASP A 316 -0.85 0.62 -8.84
C ASP A 316 -0.26 -0.58 -9.55
N LYS A 317 -1.11 -1.52 -10.00
CA LYS A 317 -0.66 -2.63 -10.82
C LYS A 317 0.03 -2.16 -12.10
N TYR A 318 -0.42 -1.07 -12.71
CA TYR A 318 0.21 -0.53 -13.92
C TYR A 318 1.59 0.04 -13.58
N ARG A 319 1.68 0.84 -12.52
CA ARG A 319 2.96 1.40 -12.05
C ARG A 319 3.97 0.32 -11.69
N HIS A 320 3.54 -0.76 -11.04
CA HIS A 320 4.42 -1.88 -10.73
C HIS A 320 4.92 -2.61 -11.98
N GLU A 321 4.08 -2.81 -13.01
CA GLU A 321 4.55 -3.39 -14.27
C GLU A 321 5.54 -2.49 -15.02
N ILE A 322 5.39 -1.17 -14.88
CA ILE A 322 6.36 -0.19 -15.38
C ILE A 322 7.69 -0.29 -14.63
N GLU A 323 7.66 -0.38 -13.29
CA GLU A 323 8.85 -0.60 -12.44
C GLU A 323 9.61 -1.87 -12.88
N LEU A 324 8.89 -2.98 -13.08
CA LEU A 324 9.47 -4.25 -13.55
C LEU A 324 10.13 -4.13 -14.92
N LEU A 325 9.48 -3.42 -15.86
CA LEU A 325 10.05 -3.15 -17.18
C LEU A 325 11.28 -2.25 -17.11
N ALA A 326 11.21 -1.17 -16.33
CA ALA A 326 12.30 -0.23 -16.14
C ALA A 326 13.55 -0.93 -15.61
N GLY A 327 13.39 -1.77 -14.57
CA GLY A 327 14.47 -2.59 -14.02
C GLY A 327 15.01 -3.63 -15.01
N LYS A 328 14.15 -4.25 -15.82
CA LYS A 328 14.56 -5.23 -16.85
C LYS A 328 15.43 -4.59 -17.93
N TYR A 329 15.04 -3.43 -18.45
CA TYR A 329 15.76 -2.72 -19.51
C TYR A 329 16.84 -1.77 -18.98
N ASN A 330 16.97 -1.64 -17.65
CA ASN A 330 17.89 -0.72 -16.98
C ASN A 330 17.72 0.74 -17.46
N VAL A 331 16.46 1.17 -17.56
CA VAL A 331 16.04 2.53 -17.96
C VAL A 331 15.15 3.14 -16.88
N SER A 332 14.85 4.44 -16.98
CA SER A 332 13.93 5.09 -16.05
C SER A 332 12.49 4.62 -16.25
N GLU A 333 11.69 4.62 -15.18
CA GLU A 333 10.24 4.37 -15.24
C GLU A 333 9.52 5.33 -16.19
N LEU A 334 9.96 6.60 -16.22
CA LEU A 334 9.43 7.62 -17.13
C LEU A 334 9.68 7.28 -18.59
N THR A 335 10.80 6.63 -18.91
CA THR A 335 11.08 6.18 -20.29
C THR A 335 10.02 5.19 -20.74
N ILE A 336 9.70 4.21 -19.90
CA ILE A 336 8.67 3.20 -20.19
C ILE A 336 7.28 3.86 -20.30
N ALA A 337 6.94 4.74 -19.35
CA ALA A 337 5.67 5.47 -19.35
C ALA A 337 5.48 6.32 -20.63
N LYS A 338 6.52 7.02 -21.08
CA LYS A 338 6.50 7.80 -22.33
C LYS A 338 6.35 6.91 -23.56
N THR A 339 7.01 5.75 -23.60
CA THR A 339 6.84 4.79 -24.71
C THR A 339 5.40 4.26 -24.76
N LEU A 340 4.80 3.95 -23.61
CA LEU A 340 3.39 3.54 -23.51
C LEU A 340 2.45 4.63 -24.02
N ASP A 341 2.64 5.86 -23.56
CA ASP A 341 1.84 7.02 -23.96
C ASP A 341 1.94 7.27 -25.47
N ASN A 342 3.14 7.21 -26.05
CA ASN A 342 3.34 7.34 -27.50
C ASN A 342 2.62 6.24 -28.29
N LEU A 343 2.74 4.97 -27.85
CA LEU A 343 2.07 3.85 -28.51
C LEU A 343 0.55 4.00 -28.47
N ALA A 344 -0.02 4.36 -27.32
CA ALA A 344 -1.45 4.59 -27.16
C ALA A 344 -1.93 5.77 -28.02
N ASN A 345 -1.17 6.87 -28.07
CA ASN A 345 -1.51 8.05 -28.88
C ASN A 345 -1.51 7.77 -30.38
N ASN A 346 -0.70 6.83 -30.85
CA ASN A 346 -0.64 6.43 -32.26
C ASN A 346 -1.81 5.53 -32.69
N ALA A 347 -2.60 5.00 -31.75
CA ALA A 347 -3.66 4.02 -32.01
C ALA A 347 -5.08 4.57 -31.82
N LYS A 348 -5.29 5.88 -32.00
CA LYS A 348 -6.59 6.56 -31.82
C LYS A 348 -7.71 5.87 -32.61
N GLY A 349 -8.88 5.74 -31.98
CA GLY A 349 -10.07 5.12 -32.58
C GLY A 349 -10.08 3.59 -32.56
N SER A 350 -9.07 2.95 -31.96
CA SER A 350 -9.04 1.51 -31.70
C SER A 350 -8.95 1.23 -30.20
N PRO A 351 -9.32 0.03 -29.71
CA PRO A 351 -9.11 -0.36 -28.31
C PRO A 351 -7.64 -0.35 -27.86
N ALA A 352 -6.69 -0.19 -28.79
CA ALA A 352 -5.28 -0.02 -28.49
C ALA A 352 -4.91 1.43 -28.11
N ASN A 353 -5.85 2.38 -28.14
CA ASN A 353 -5.63 3.75 -27.66
C ASN A 353 -5.51 3.89 -26.13
N HIS A 354 -5.49 2.77 -25.40
CA HIS A 354 -5.35 2.72 -23.94
C HIS A 354 -3.98 2.18 -23.53
N VAL A 355 -3.30 2.83 -22.59
CA VAL A 355 -1.96 2.40 -22.10
C VAL A 355 -1.95 0.96 -21.55
N GLY A 356 -3.04 0.51 -20.92
CA GLY A 356 -3.18 -0.85 -20.39
C GLY A 356 -3.19 -1.95 -21.45
N TYR A 357 -3.57 -1.62 -22.69
CA TYR A 357 -3.51 -2.55 -23.81
C TYR A 357 -2.06 -3.02 -24.09
N TYR A 358 -1.11 -2.10 -24.01
CA TYR A 358 0.32 -2.37 -24.20
C TYR A 358 0.98 -2.90 -22.93
N LEU A 359 0.48 -2.54 -21.76
CA LEU A 359 1.10 -2.95 -20.51
C LEU A 359 0.69 -4.37 -20.08
N LEU A 360 -0.61 -4.64 -20.03
CA LEU A 360 -1.20 -5.91 -19.56
C LEU A 360 -1.83 -6.73 -20.70
N GLY A 361 -2.26 -6.05 -21.77
CA GLY A 361 -3.08 -6.61 -22.83
C GLY A 361 -2.31 -7.33 -23.95
N ALA A 362 -2.90 -7.33 -25.15
CA ALA A 362 -2.32 -7.97 -26.33
C ALA A 362 -1.14 -7.18 -26.93
N GLY A 363 -1.08 -5.87 -26.70
CA GLY A 363 -0.04 -4.99 -27.20
C GLY A 363 1.32 -5.15 -26.52
N ARG A 364 1.44 -5.99 -25.47
CA ARG A 364 2.69 -6.16 -24.70
C ARG A 364 3.88 -6.57 -25.54
N MET A 365 3.68 -7.40 -26.56
CA MET A 365 4.77 -7.79 -27.46
C MET A 365 5.29 -6.61 -28.28
N GLN A 366 4.42 -5.68 -28.68
CA GLN A 366 4.81 -4.49 -29.44
C GLN A 366 5.65 -3.55 -28.57
N LEU A 367 5.22 -3.32 -27.33
CA LEU A 367 5.99 -2.54 -26.35
C LEU A 367 7.38 -3.15 -26.12
N GLU A 368 7.47 -4.44 -25.83
CA GLU A 368 8.77 -5.09 -25.58
C GLU A 368 9.66 -5.08 -26.83
N LYS A 369 9.08 -5.15 -28.03
CA LYS A 369 9.83 -5.03 -29.29
C LYS A 369 10.43 -3.64 -29.46
N GLU A 370 9.66 -2.59 -29.20
CA GLU A 370 10.14 -1.21 -29.28
C GLU A 370 11.23 -0.94 -28.24
N LEU A 371 11.03 -1.35 -26.99
CA LEU A 371 12.04 -1.25 -25.94
C LEU A 371 13.32 -2.01 -26.28
N THR A 372 13.20 -3.20 -26.89
CA THR A 372 14.35 -3.99 -27.32
C THR A 372 15.10 -3.34 -28.49
N ALA A 373 14.37 -2.69 -29.40
CA ALA A 373 14.97 -1.98 -30.53
C ALA A 373 15.76 -0.75 -30.07
N THR A 374 15.26 -0.02 -29.07
CA THR A 374 15.90 1.20 -28.56
C THR A 374 17.02 0.90 -27.54
N TRP A 375 16.81 -0.03 -26.61
CA TRP A 375 17.67 -0.24 -25.43
C TRP A 375 18.43 -1.57 -25.44
N GLY A 376 18.26 -2.37 -26.50
CA GLY A 376 18.95 -3.64 -26.67
C GLY A 376 18.23 -4.84 -26.06
N GLN A 377 18.77 -6.03 -26.36
CA GLN A 377 18.15 -7.29 -26.00
C GLN A 377 18.43 -7.67 -24.54
N VAL A 378 17.35 -7.82 -23.76
CA VAL A 378 17.43 -8.33 -22.39
C VAL A 378 17.23 -9.85 -22.39
N ARG A 379 17.78 -10.53 -21.36
CA ARG A 379 17.58 -11.96 -21.12
C ARG A 379 16.10 -12.32 -21.26
N ARG A 380 15.79 -13.33 -22.09
CA ARG A 380 14.41 -13.73 -22.40
C ARG A 380 13.68 -14.09 -21.10
N SER A 381 12.62 -13.35 -20.79
CA SER A 381 11.64 -13.74 -19.78
C SER A 381 10.86 -14.96 -20.26
N PHE A 382 10.16 -15.65 -19.36
CA PHE A 382 9.11 -16.61 -19.70
C PHE A 382 8.01 -16.00 -20.60
N HIS A 383 8.04 -14.68 -20.85
CA HIS A 383 7.16 -14.00 -21.80
C HIS A 383 7.10 -14.68 -23.18
N SER A 384 8.22 -15.15 -23.75
CA SER A 384 8.16 -15.85 -25.04
C SER A 384 7.39 -17.17 -24.99
N LEU A 385 7.49 -17.90 -23.88
CA LEU A 385 6.69 -19.10 -23.61
C LEU A 385 5.22 -18.74 -23.36
N ARG A 386 4.97 -17.62 -22.68
CA ARG A 386 3.64 -17.04 -22.47
C ARG A 386 2.97 -16.66 -23.79
N CYS A 387 3.71 -16.09 -24.73
CA CYS A 387 3.22 -15.74 -26.06
C CYS A 387 2.92 -16.98 -26.90
N LEU A 388 3.79 -18.01 -26.86
CA LEU A 388 3.52 -19.28 -27.52
C LEU A 388 2.21 -19.91 -27.02
N HIS A 389 2.00 -19.90 -25.70
CA HIS A 389 0.76 -20.38 -25.09
C HIS A 389 -0.45 -19.50 -25.45
N ARG A 390 -0.30 -18.17 -25.44
CA ARG A 390 -1.40 -17.24 -25.77
C ARG A 390 -1.89 -17.38 -27.21
N ASN A 391 -0.98 -17.61 -28.15
CA ASN A 391 -1.32 -17.77 -29.57
C ASN A 391 -1.84 -19.17 -29.89
N HIS A 392 -1.37 -20.21 -29.18
CA HIS A 392 -1.78 -21.60 -29.38
C HIS A 392 -1.95 -22.36 -28.06
N PRO A 393 -3.03 -22.08 -27.28
CA PRO A 393 -3.17 -22.60 -25.92
C PRO A 393 -3.30 -24.13 -25.89
N THR A 394 -4.08 -24.70 -26.80
CA THR A 394 -4.30 -26.15 -26.93
C THR A 394 -3.02 -26.87 -27.34
N ALA A 395 -2.35 -26.41 -28.39
CA ALA A 395 -1.13 -27.05 -28.89
C ALA A 395 0.03 -26.91 -27.89
N SER A 396 0.16 -25.76 -27.23
CA SER A 396 1.19 -25.55 -26.19
C SER A 396 0.97 -26.48 -25.01
N TYR A 397 -0.26 -26.61 -24.52
CA TYR A 397 -0.57 -27.49 -23.39
C TYR A 397 -0.38 -28.96 -23.75
N LEU A 398 -1.03 -29.44 -24.81
CA LEU A 398 -0.94 -30.84 -25.24
C LEU A 398 0.48 -31.23 -25.66
N GLY A 399 1.21 -30.34 -26.32
CA GLY A 399 2.61 -30.56 -26.67
C GLY A 399 3.51 -30.71 -25.44
N THR A 400 3.26 -29.92 -24.39
CA THR A 400 4.00 -30.04 -23.12
C THR A 400 3.65 -31.33 -22.38
N VAL A 401 2.38 -31.73 -22.35
CA VAL A 401 1.96 -33.04 -21.81
C VAL A 401 2.66 -34.16 -22.58
N LEU A 402 2.61 -34.12 -23.91
CA LEU A 402 3.21 -35.14 -24.76
C LEU A 402 4.73 -35.24 -24.55
N LEU A 403 5.44 -34.11 -24.45
CA LEU A 403 6.88 -34.10 -24.16
C LEU A 403 7.19 -34.64 -22.75
N THR A 404 6.46 -34.18 -21.74
CA THR A 404 6.68 -34.59 -20.34
C THR A 404 6.25 -36.04 -20.06
N THR A 405 5.39 -36.62 -20.90
CA THR A 405 5.01 -38.03 -20.85
C THR A 405 5.98 -38.91 -21.66
N LEU A 406 6.25 -38.56 -22.93
CA LEU A 406 7.00 -39.43 -23.84
C LEU A 406 8.51 -39.45 -23.57
N LEU A 407 9.11 -38.35 -23.11
CA LEU A 407 10.54 -38.33 -22.79
C LEU A 407 10.93 -39.31 -21.67
N PRO A 408 10.31 -39.26 -20.48
CA PRO A 408 10.63 -40.22 -19.41
C PRO A 408 10.12 -41.63 -19.72
N PHE A 409 8.98 -41.78 -20.42
CA PHE A 409 8.52 -43.09 -20.89
C PHE A 409 9.51 -43.74 -21.86
N GLY A 410 9.99 -42.99 -22.85
CA GLY A 410 10.99 -43.46 -23.81
C GLY A 410 12.31 -43.84 -23.15
N LEU A 411 12.76 -43.04 -22.18
CA LEU A 411 13.95 -43.35 -21.39
C LEU A 411 13.77 -44.62 -20.54
N PHE A 412 12.60 -44.79 -19.91
CA PHE A 412 12.26 -46.01 -19.19
C PHE A 412 12.27 -47.24 -20.11
N MET A 413 11.61 -47.16 -21.27
CA MET A 413 11.58 -48.24 -22.25
C MET A 413 12.97 -48.59 -22.79
N ALA A 414 13.83 -47.59 -23.01
CA ALA A 414 15.21 -47.82 -23.44
C ALA A 414 16.04 -48.55 -22.39
N LEU A 415 15.86 -48.23 -21.10
CA LEU A 415 16.57 -48.90 -20.00
C LEU A 415 16.17 -50.36 -19.84
N ILE A 416 14.91 -50.71 -20.09
CA ILE A 416 14.40 -52.09 -19.95
C ILE A 416 14.44 -52.89 -21.26
N ALA A 417 14.86 -52.29 -22.37
CA ALA A 417 14.81 -52.90 -23.71
C ALA A 417 15.54 -54.26 -23.79
N ASN A 418 16.69 -54.38 -23.14
CA ASN A 418 17.46 -55.64 -23.11
C ASN A 418 16.76 -56.73 -22.29
N SER A 419 16.07 -56.36 -21.21
CA SER A 419 15.31 -57.28 -20.36
C SER A 419 13.99 -57.73 -21.00
N LEU A 420 13.44 -56.93 -21.92
CA LEU A 420 12.21 -57.26 -22.64
C LEU A 420 12.39 -58.32 -23.74
N ARG A 421 13.63 -58.55 -24.19
CA ARG A 421 13.95 -59.46 -25.31
C ARG A 421 13.56 -60.92 -25.05
N SER A 422 13.50 -61.33 -23.78
CA SER A 422 13.14 -62.67 -23.32
C SER A 422 11.72 -62.76 -22.75
N THR A 423 10.92 -61.69 -22.82
CA THR A 423 9.57 -61.64 -22.24
C THR A 423 8.46 -61.94 -23.26
N PRO A 424 7.37 -62.62 -22.86
CA PRO A 424 6.24 -62.90 -23.76
C PRO A 424 5.57 -61.63 -24.29
N LEU A 425 5.14 -61.64 -25.55
CA LEU A 425 4.52 -60.48 -26.23
C LEU A 425 3.36 -59.86 -25.43
N GLY A 426 2.46 -60.67 -24.86
CA GLY A 426 1.33 -60.16 -24.06
C GLY A 426 1.77 -59.38 -22.82
N ALA A 427 2.83 -59.82 -22.14
CA ALA A 427 3.38 -59.14 -20.98
C ALA A 427 4.06 -57.81 -21.36
N THR A 428 4.74 -57.77 -22.52
CA THR A 428 5.34 -56.53 -23.04
C THR A 428 4.29 -55.46 -23.36
N ILE A 429 3.17 -55.84 -23.99
CA ILE A 429 2.08 -54.91 -24.32
C ILE A 429 1.43 -54.38 -23.04
N LEU A 430 1.18 -55.24 -22.05
CA LEU A 430 0.61 -54.84 -20.77
C LEU A 430 1.55 -53.87 -20.02
N LEU A 431 2.85 -54.13 -20.02
CA LEU A 431 3.84 -53.24 -19.40
C LEU A 431 3.89 -51.88 -20.09
N ILE A 432 3.84 -51.83 -21.42
CA ILE A 432 3.80 -50.59 -22.21
C ILE A 432 2.55 -49.78 -21.83
N LEU A 433 1.37 -50.40 -21.83
CA LEU A 433 0.12 -49.70 -21.53
C LEU A 433 0.09 -49.18 -20.09
N THR A 434 0.51 -50.00 -19.12
CA THR A 434 0.52 -49.61 -17.70
C THR A 434 1.56 -48.52 -17.41
N SER A 435 2.78 -48.66 -17.94
CA SER A 435 3.81 -47.63 -17.79
C SER A 435 3.43 -46.32 -18.48
N LEU A 436 2.83 -46.38 -19.68
CA LEU A 436 2.34 -45.19 -20.37
C LEU A 436 1.28 -44.46 -19.54
N LEU A 437 0.37 -45.18 -18.87
CA LEU A 437 -0.64 -44.59 -17.97
C LEU A 437 0.04 -43.88 -16.79
N VAL A 438 1.03 -44.51 -16.16
CA VAL A 438 1.80 -43.91 -15.05
C VAL A 438 2.53 -42.65 -15.50
N PHE A 439 3.25 -42.70 -16.63
CA PHE A 439 3.98 -41.54 -17.15
C PHE A 439 3.05 -40.43 -17.67
N ASN A 440 1.85 -40.76 -18.15
CA ASN A 440 0.83 -39.76 -18.48
C ASN A 440 0.38 -39.00 -17.23
N GLY A 441 0.10 -39.71 -16.13
CA GLY A 441 -0.24 -39.08 -14.84
C GLY A 441 0.85 -38.13 -14.34
N ILE A 442 2.12 -38.56 -14.41
CA ILE A 442 3.28 -37.72 -14.05
C ILE A 442 3.42 -36.53 -14.99
N GLY A 443 3.30 -36.73 -16.30
CA GLY A 443 3.42 -35.68 -17.31
C GLY A 443 2.35 -34.60 -17.16
N VAL A 444 1.09 -34.98 -16.95
CA VAL A 444 0.00 -34.03 -16.68
C VAL A 444 0.25 -33.25 -15.40
N TYR A 445 0.69 -33.90 -14.30
CA TYR A 445 1.02 -33.22 -13.05
C TYR A 445 2.16 -32.20 -13.23
N LEU A 446 3.27 -32.59 -13.87
CA LEU A 446 4.40 -31.71 -14.13
C LEU A 446 4.02 -30.54 -15.03
N THR A 447 3.22 -30.81 -16.08
CA THR A 447 2.72 -29.79 -16.99
C THR A 447 1.85 -28.78 -16.26
N ASN A 448 0.89 -29.23 -15.44
CA ASN A 448 0.05 -28.34 -14.64
C ASN A 448 0.91 -27.49 -13.67
N ARG A 449 1.87 -28.11 -12.98
CA ARG A 449 2.79 -27.38 -12.07
C ARG A 449 3.65 -26.36 -12.81
N PHE A 450 4.09 -26.67 -14.03
CA PHE A 450 4.87 -25.77 -14.88
C PHE A 450 4.03 -24.55 -15.31
N PHE A 451 2.83 -24.78 -15.85
CA PHE A 451 1.94 -23.69 -16.28
C PHE A 451 1.47 -22.83 -15.12
N CYS A 452 1.14 -23.39 -13.96
CA CYS A 452 0.79 -22.62 -12.76
C CYS A 452 1.91 -21.68 -12.29
N LYS A 453 3.17 -21.98 -12.59
CA LYS A 453 4.31 -21.08 -12.28
C LYS A 453 4.54 -20.01 -13.35
N ILE A 454 4.24 -20.30 -14.61
CA ILE A 454 4.55 -19.43 -15.76
C ILE A 454 3.37 -18.50 -16.11
N LEU A 455 2.15 -18.95 -15.85
CA LEU A 455 0.91 -18.24 -16.10
C LEU A 455 0.32 -17.80 -14.75
N PRO A 456 0.80 -16.70 -14.15
CA PRO A 456 0.12 -16.13 -13.00
C PRO A 456 -1.31 -15.74 -13.38
N ALA A 457 -2.19 -15.74 -12.37
CA ALA A 457 -3.57 -15.29 -12.51
C ALA A 457 -3.61 -13.92 -13.18
N SER A 458 -4.54 -13.76 -14.12
CA SER A 458 -4.70 -12.49 -14.83
C SER A 458 -5.36 -11.49 -13.88
N PHE A 459 -4.68 -10.39 -13.60
CA PHE A 459 -5.28 -9.26 -12.92
C PHE A 459 -6.31 -8.61 -13.86
N LEU A 460 -7.52 -8.37 -13.36
CA LEU A 460 -8.58 -7.67 -14.09
C LEU A 460 -8.66 -6.25 -13.56
N PRO A 461 -8.19 -5.24 -14.33
CA PRO A 461 -8.34 -3.85 -13.93
C PRO A 461 -9.81 -3.48 -13.75
N LYS A 462 -10.08 -2.66 -12.73
CA LYS A 462 -11.42 -2.27 -12.32
C LYS A 462 -11.58 -0.75 -12.45
N PHE A 463 -12.81 -0.33 -12.70
CA PHE A 463 -13.21 1.06 -12.53
C PHE A 463 -13.43 1.38 -11.05
N ASP A 464 -13.13 2.62 -10.67
CA ASP A 464 -13.48 3.17 -9.37
C ASP A 464 -14.91 3.71 -9.42
N PHE A 465 -15.84 2.97 -8.79
CA PHE A 465 -17.22 3.40 -8.57
C PHE A 465 -17.49 3.64 -7.08
N SER A 466 -16.48 4.01 -6.28
CA SER A 466 -16.64 4.35 -4.86
C SER A 466 -17.66 5.47 -4.62
N ASN A 467 -17.76 6.43 -5.54
CA ASN A 467 -18.73 7.53 -5.54
C ASN A 467 -20.08 7.16 -6.20
N GLY A 468 -20.25 5.91 -6.61
CA GLY A 468 -21.44 5.36 -7.24
C GLY A 468 -21.33 5.13 -8.75
N ILE A 469 -22.31 4.43 -9.31
CA ILE A 469 -22.34 3.99 -10.71
C ILE A 469 -22.85 5.15 -11.61
N PRO A 470 -22.07 5.61 -12.61
CA PRO A 470 -22.51 6.63 -13.56
C PRO A 470 -23.63 6.15 -14.50
N GLU A 471 -24.35 7.09 -15.11
CA GLU A 471 -25.48 6.81 -16.02
C GLU A 471 -25.10 5.89 -17.19
N ASN A 472 -23.91 6.10 -17.77
CA ASN A 472 -23.40 5.32 -18.90
C ASN A 472 -23.04 3.87 -18.53
N PHE A 473 -23.03 3.55 -17.23
CA PHE A 473 -22.71 2.22 -16.69
C PHE A 473 -23.88 1.62 -15.91
N LYS A 474 -25.11 2.06 -16.20
CA LYS A 474 -26.33 1.48 -15.62
C LYS A 474 -26.26 -0.04 -15.62
N THR A 475 -26.51 -0.61 -14.46
CA THR A 475 -26.33 -2.02 -14.22
C THR A 475 -27.60 -2.61 -13.64
N ILE A 476 -27.95 -3.82 -14.05
CA ILE A 476 -29.03 -4.58 -13.45
C ILE A 476 -28.51 -5.89 -12.87
N VAL A 477 -28.90 -6.15 -11.63
CA VAL A 477 -28.69 -7.42 -10.95
C VAL A 477 -29.87 -8.32 -11.25
N VAL A 478 -29.63 -9.49 -11.82
CA VAL A 478 -30.65 -10.46 -12.20
C VAL A 478 -30.51 -11.75 -11.41
N ILE A 479 -31.63 -12.27 -10.91
CA ILE A 479 -31.71 -13.54 -10.18
C ILE A 479 -32.56 -14.53 -11.01
N PRO A 480 -31.93 -15.45 -11.78
CA PRO A 480 -32.64 -16.48 -12.50
C PRO A 480 -33.09 -17.58 -11.55
N ALA A 481 -34.41 -17.70 -11.35
CA ALA A 481 -35.02 -18.64 -10.41
C ALA A 481 -36.09 -19.51 -11.08
N ILE A 482 -36.23 -20.76 -10.64
CA ILE A 482 -37.32 -21.65 -11.05
C ILE A 482 -38.31 -21.73 -9.89
N PHE A 483 -39.58 -21.44 -10.17
CA PHE A 483 -40.61 -21.35 -9.15
C PHE A 483 -41.53 -22.56 -9.18
N SER A 484 -41.60 -23.25 -8.04
CA SER A 484 -42.54 -24.34 -7.80
C SER A 484 -43.81 -23.87 -7.07
N SER A 485 -43.78 -22.70 -6.41
CA SER A 485 -44.89 -22.18 -5.62
C SER A 485 -44.79 -20.66 -5.45
N ALA A 486 -45.91 -20.03 -5.07
CA ALA A 486 -45.97 -18.61 -4.75
C ALA A 486 -45.15 -18.22 -3.51
N GLU A 487 -44.91 -19.16 -2.58
CA GLU A 487 -44.09 -18.92 -1.38
C GLU A 487 -42.62 -18.70 -1.74
N LYS A 488 -42.06 -19.54 -2.63
CA LYS A 488 -40.70 -19.35 -3.13
C LYS A 488 -40.52 -18.02 -3.86
N VAL A 489 -41.55 -17.53 -4.55
CA VAL A 489 -41.51 -16.20 -5.16
C VAL A 489 -41.37 -15.11 -4.09
N LYS A 490 -42.09 -15.23 -2.97
CA LYS A 490 -42.00 -14.26 -1.85
C LYS A 490 -40.62 -14.30 -1.18
N GLU A 491 -40.04 -15.49 -1.02
CA GLU A 491 -38.69 -15.65 -0.48
C GLU A 491 -37.65 -14.96 -1.37
N GLN A 492 -37.71 -15.19 -2.68
CA GLN A 492 -36.82 -14.56 -3.66
C GLN A 492 -37.01 -13.03 -3.72
N LEU A 493 -38.23 -12.52 -3.60
CA LEU A 493 -38.48 -11.08 -3.49
C LEU A 493 -37.87 -10.46 -2.24
N LYS A 494 -37.85 -11.18 -1.11
CA LYS A 494 -37.20 -10.73 0.12
C LYS A 494 -35.68 -10.69 -0.02
N GLN A 495 -35.09 -11.69 -0.69
CA GLN A 495 -33.65 -11.67 -1.03
C GLN A 495 -33.33 -10.51 -1.97
N LEU A 496 -34.14 -10.28 -3.01
CA LEU A 496 -34.00 -9.15 -3.92
C LEU A 496 -34.02 -7.80 -3.18
N GLU A 497 -34.92 -7.63 -2.20
CA GLU A 497 -34.96 -6.44 -1.33
C GLU A 497 -33.69 -6.31 -0.48
N ASN A 498 -33.17 -7.41 0.08
CA ASN A 498 -31.92 -7.39 0.84
C ASN A 498 -30.72 -6.95 -0.01
N HIS A 499 -30.61 -7.44 -1.26
CA HIS A 499 -29.52 -7.03 -2.16
C HIS A 499 -29.56 -5.52 -2.45
N TYR A 500 -30.75 -4.96 -2.65
CA TYR A 500 -30.95 -3.52 -2.79
C TYR A 500 -30.58 -2.76 -1.51
N LEU A 501 -31.02 -3.23 -0.34
CA LEU A 501 -30.75 -2.54 0.93
C LEU A 501 -29.26 -2.44 1.24
N ASN A 502 -28.48 -3.45 0.80
CA ASN A 502 -27.02 -3.46 0.91
C ASN A 502 -26.32 -2.64 -0.18
N ASN A 503 -26.99 -2.36 -1.32
CA ASN A 503 -26.41 -1.66 -2.48
C ASN A 503 -27.44 -0.66 -3.06
N ARG A 504 -27.52 0.52 -2.46
CA ARG A 504 -28.52 1.55 -2.78
C ARG A 504 -28.10 2.53 -3.86
N ASP A 505 -27.27 2.08 -4.79
CA ASP A 505 -26.78 2.94 -5.86
C ASP A 505 -27.93 3.39 -6.78
N LYS A 506 -27.87 4.65 -7.23
CA LYS A 506 -28.90 5.26 -8.07
C LYS A 506 -29.00 4.64 -9.46
N ASN A 507 -27.97 3.97 -9.96
CA ASN A 507 -27.94 3.37 -11.30
C ASN A 507 -27.87 1.84 -11.28
N LEU A 508 -28.22 1.26 -10.13
CA LEU A 508 -28.35 -0.17 -9.94
C LEU A 508 -29.82 -0.59 -9.87
N TYR A 509 -30.20 -1.54 -10.71
CA TYR A 509 -31.55 -2.09 -10.80
C TYR A 509 -31.54 -3.56 -10.42
N PHE A 510 -32.72 -4.11 -10.11
CA PHE A 510 -32.84 -5.48 -9.61
C PHE A 510 -33.99 -6.20 -10.30
N ALA A 511 -33.75 -7.42 -10.80
CA ALA A 511 -34.77 -8.21 -11.46
C ALA A 511 -34.72 -9.69 -11.08
N ILE A 512 -35.90 -10.31 -11.07
CA ILE A 512 -36.04 -11.77 -11.02
C ILE A 512 -36.39 -12.26 -12.42
N LEU A 513 -35.67 -13.28 -12.88
CA LEU A 513 -35.93 -13.99 -14.13
C LEU A 513 -36.52 -15.37 -13.81
N GLY A 514 -37.84 -15.46 -13.83
CA GLY A 514 -38.60 -16.64 -13.45
C GLY A 514 -38.84 -17.62 -14.60
N ASP A 515 -38.74 -18.91 -14.29
CA ASP A 515 -39.38 -19.99 -15.04
C ASP A 515 -40.30 -20.77 -14.11
N PHE A 516 -41.24 -21.51 -14.70
CA PHE A 516 -41.94 -22.58 -14.01
C PHE A 516 -41.14 -23.87 -13.93
N ASN A 517 -41.52 -24.75 -13.01
CA ASN A 517 -41.09 -26.15 -13.03
C ASN A 517 -41.51 -26.88 -14.33
N ASP A 518 -40.72 -27.88 -14.68
CA ASP A 518 -40.98 -28.81 -15.79
C ASP A 518 -42.35 -29.51 -15.57
N ALA A 519 -43.18 -29.60 -16.62
CA ALA A 519 -44.57 -30.03 -16.53
C ALA A 519 -45.07 -30.77 -17.79
N PRO A 520 -46.12 -31.60 -17.69
CA PRO A 520 -46.68 -32.31 -18.84
C PRO A 520 -47.49 -31.41 -19.79
N GLN A 521 -47.88 -30.21 -19.37
CA GLN A 521 -48.63 -29.23 -20.16
C GLN A 521 -47.96 -27.86 -20.09
N GLN A 522 -48.23 -27.01 -21.09
CA GLN A 522 -47.68 -25.65 -21.15
C GLN A 522 -48.17 -24.78 -19.97
N TYR A 523 -49.43 -24.95 -19.59
CA TYR A 523 -50.10 -24.28 -18.48
C TYR A 523 -50.53 -25.33 -17.45
N MET A 524 -50.32 -25.03 -16.17
CA MET A 524 -50.66 -25.91 -15.05
C MET A 524 -51.49 -25.17 -14.00
N ASP A 525 -52.31 -25.92 -13.27
CA ASP A 525 -53.06 -25.39 -12.13
C ASP A 525 -52.10 -24.84 -11.06
N GLY A 526 -52.22 -23.55 -10.77
CA GLY A 526 -51.38 -22.84 -9.79
C GLY A 526 -50.32 -21.90 -10.38
N ASP A 527 -50.08 -21.94 -11.70
CA ASP A 527 -49.17 -21.01 -12.37
C ASP A 527 -49.57 -19.54 -12.14
N GLU A 528 -50.89 -19.25 -12.19
CA GLU A 528 -51.42 -17.91 -11.93
C GLU A 528 -51.09 -17.39 -10.52
N LYS A 529 -51.02 -18.27 -9.52
CA LYS A 529 -50.62 -17.89 -8.15
C LYS A 529 -49.15 -17.47 -8.08
N ILE A 530 -48.28 -18.13 -8.86
CA ILE A 530 -46.85 -17.80 -8.95
C ILE A 530 -46.67 -16.44 -9.63
N ILE A 531 -47.33 -16.24 -10.77
CA ILE A 531 -47.27 -14.99 -11.54
C ILE A 531 -47.79 -13.82 -10.70
N SER A 532 -48.98 -13.97 -10.11
CA SER A 532 -49.62 -12.90 -9.32
C SER A 532 -48.80 -12.54 -8.08
N ALA A 533 -48.15 -13.52 -7.43
CA ALA A 533 -47.23 -13.26 -6.33
C ALA A 533 -46.03 -12.40 -6.78
N GLY A 534 -45.44 -12.70 -7.94
CA GLY A 534 -44.33 -11.93 -8.51
C GLY A 534 -44.72 -10.50 -8.86
N ILE A 535 -45.82 -10.33 -9.62
CA ILE A 535 -46.33 -9.01 -10.04
C ILE A 535 -46.67 -8.14 -8.82
N ASN A 536 -47.43 -8.69 -7.87
CA ASN A 536 -47.85 -7.94 -6.68
C ASN A 536 -46.65 -7.62 -5.77
N GLY A 537 -45.68 -8.53 -5.67
CA GLY A 537 -44.45 -8.33 -4.91
C GLY A 537 -43.61 -7.16 -5.46
N ILE A 538 -43.35 -7.15 -6.76
CA ILE A 538 -42.63 -6.05 -7.41
C ILE A 538 -43.39 -4.73 -7.30
N LYS A 539 -44.72 -4.73 -7.50
CA LYS A 539 -45.52 -3.51 -7.31
C LYS A 539 -45.36 -2.93 -5.91
N LYS A 540 -45.36 -3.77 -4.87
CA LYS A 540 -45.13 -3.34 -3.48
C LYS A 540 -43.71 -2.80 -3.26
N LEU A 541 -42.68 -3.48 -3.79
CA LEU A 541 -41.29 -3.00 -3.68
C LEU A 541 -41.09 -1.68 -4.41
N ASN A 542 -41.65 -1.53 -5.61
CA ASN A 542 -41.54 -0.30 -6.40
C ASN A 542 -42.31 0.87 -5.81
N ALA A 543 -43.43 0.62 -5.13
CA ALA A 543 -44.12 1.64 -4.35
C ALA A 543 -43.29 2.12 -3.14
N LYS A 544 -42.43 1.25 -2.59
CA LYS A 544 -41.57 1.56 -1.45
C LYS A 544 -40.24 2.23 -1.85
N TYR A 545 -39.70 1.91 -3.03
CA TYR A 545 -38.32 2.25 -3.42
C TYR A 545 -38.19 2.81 -4.85
N GLU A 546 -39.19 3.53 -5.36
CA GLU A 546 -39.09 4.31 -6.60
C GLU A 546 -38.78 3.50 -7.89
N ASN A 547 -39.56 2.46 -8.18
CA ASN A 547 -39.52 1.73 -9.48
C ASN A 547 -38.17 1.08 -9.86
N ARG A 548 -37.44 0.52 -8.89
CA ARG A 548 -36.12 -0.12 -9.09
C ARG A 548 -36.14 -1.61 -9.39
N PHE A 549 -37.28 -2.26 -9.16
CA PHE A 549 -37.42 -3.71 -9.17
C PHE A 549 -38.24 -4.18 -10.36
N PHE A 550 -37.86 -5.35 -10.89
CA PHE A 550 -38.48 -5.95 -12.05
C PHE A 550 -38.74 -7.45 -11.86
N TYR A 551 -39.79 -7.94 -12.51
CA TYR A 551 -40.06 -9.38 -12.57
C TYR A 551 -40.41 -9.76 -13.99
N PHE A 552 -39.62 -10.69 -14.51
CA PHE A 552 -39.81 -11.28 -15.82
C PHE A 552 -40.10 -12.76 -15.64
N HIS A 553 -41.14 -13.28 -16.30
CA HIS A 553 -41.46 -14.70 -16.24
C HIS A 553 -41.68 -15.27 -17.64
N ARG A 554 -41.07 -16.42 -17.93
CA ARG A 554 -41.17 -17.09 -19.24
C ARG A 554 -42.28 -18.14 -19.28
N LEU A 555 -42.87 -18.35 -20.45
CA LEU A 555 -43.74 -19.51 -20.68
C LEU A 555 -42.92 -20.81 -20.79
N ARG A 556 -43.54 -21.95 -20.47
CA ARG A 556 -42.96 -23.24 -20.81
C ARG A 556 -42.99 -23.44 -22.33
N THR A 557 -41.94 -24.05 -22.86
CA THR A 557 -41.82 -24.44 -24.27
C THR A 557 -41.67 -25.97 -24.37
N TRP A 558 -42.25 -26.56 -25.40
CA TRP A 558 -42.14 -28.00 -25.64
C TRP A 558 -40.70 -28.39 -25.97
N ASN A 559 -40.14 -29.36 -25.24
CA ASN A 559 -38.84 -29.93 -25.53
C ASN A 559 -39.01 -31.31 -26.20
N GLU A 560 -38.68 -31.41 -27.48
CA GLU A 560 -38.82 -32.66 -28.26
C GLU A 560 -37.97 -33.83 -27.73
N LYS A 561 -36.80 -33.55 -27.13
CA LYS A 561 -35.89 -34.59 -26.64
C LYS A 561 -36.35 -35.18 -25.31
N GLU A 562 -36.82 -34.33 -24.41
CA GLU A 562 -37.28 -34.72 -23.07
C GLU A 562 -38.78 -35.00 -23.01
N LYS A 563 -39.52 -34.65 -24.06
CA LYS A 563 -40.98 -34.80 -24.20
C LYS A 563 -41.74 -34.16 -23.03
N ILE A 564 -41.28 -32.99 -22.59
CA ILE A 564 -41.85 -32.23 -21.46
C ILE A 564 -41.92 -30.75 -21.79
N TRP A 565 -42.86 -30.02 -21.17
CA TRP A 565 -42.91 -28.57 -21.23
C TRP A 565 -42.00 -27.99 -20.14
N MET A 566 -40.99 -27.22 -20.55
CA MET A 566 -40.00 -26.64 -19.63
C MET A 566 -39.49 -25.29 -20.13
N GLY A 567 -38.79 -24.55 -19.27
CA GLY A 567 -38.08 -23.34 -19.69
C GLY A 567 -36.89 -23.68 -20.59
N TRP A 568 -36.83 -23.05 -21.78
CA TRP A 568 -35.71 -23.24 -22.72
C TRP A 568 -34.37 -22.85 -22.06
N GLU A 569 -33.37 -23.74 -22.14
CA GLU A 569 -32.02 -23.59 -21.56
C GLU A 569 -31.96 -23.05 -20.10
N ARG A 570 -32.91 -23.40 -19.22
CA ARG A 570 -32.95 -23.08 -17.77
C ARG A 570 -32.31 -21.73 -17.39
N LYS A 571 -31.07 -21.71 -16.86
CA LYS A 571 -30.36 -20.46 -16.45
C LYS A 571 -29.85 -19.66 -17.65
N ARG A 572 -29.25 -20.32 -18.65
CA ARG A 572 -28.65 -19.67 -19.82
C ARG A 572 -29.71 -19.04 -20.72
N GLY A 573 -30.83 -19.74 -20.95
CA GLY A 573 -31.91 -19.26 -21.79
C GLY A 573 -32.55 -17.98 -21.25
N LYS A 574 -32.80 -17.90 -19.93
CA LYS A 574 -33.27 -16.68 -19.27
C LYS A 574 -32.38 -15.49 -19.59
N LEU A 575 -31.08 -15.64 -19.39
CA LEU A 575 -30.13 -14.55 -19.59
C LEU A 575 -30.02 -14.14 -21.07
N ILE A 576 -30.02 -15.11 -22.00
CA ILE A 576 -29.98 -14.82 -23.44
C ILE A 576 -31.22 -14.04 -23.87
N GLU A 577 -32.41 -14.49 -23.46
CA GLU A 577 -33.65 -13.80 -23.81
C GLU A 577 -33.76 -12.44 -23.11
N PHE A 578 -33.24 -12.31 -21.89
CA PHE A 578 -33.24 -11.04 -21.18
C PHE A 578 -32.31 -10.03 -21.85
N ASN A 579 -31.13 -10.47 -22.29
CA ASN A 579 -30.23 -9.62 -23.08
C ASN A 579 -30.86 -9.21 -24.42
N ARG A 580 -31.57 -10.13 -25.10
CA ARG A 580 -32.35 -9.78 -26.30
C ARG A 580 -33.41 -8.73 -26.01
N LEU A 581 -34.11 -8.85 -24.88
CA LEU A 581 -35.09 -7.85 -24.44
C LEU A 581 -34.46 -6.48 -24.21
N LEU A 582 -33.30 -6.42 -23.54
CA LEU A 582 -32.58 -5.15 -23.31
C LEU A 582 -32.06 -4.52 -24.62
N LEU A 583 -31.61 -5.34 -25.57
CA LEU A 583 -31.13 -4.89 -26.88
C LEU A 583 -32.25 -4.61 -27.89
N ASN A 584 -33.52 -4.86 -27.53
CA ASN A 584 -34.68 -4.82 -28.42
C ASN A 584 -34.54 -5.75 -29.65
N GLU A 585 -33.95 -6.93 -29.47
CA GLU A 585 -33.68 -7.90 -30.52
C GLU A 585 -34.67 -9.08 -30.50
N GLY A 586 -35.65 -9.05 -31.39
CA GLY A 586 -36.57 -10.18 -31.64
C GLY A 586 -37.56 -10.46 -30.52
N GLU A 587 -38.35 -11.52 -30.69
CA GLU A 587 -39.34 -11.95 -29.70
C GLU A 587 -38.70 -12.77 -28.57
N THR A 588 -39.24 -12.65 -27.37
CA THR A 588 -38.82 -13.41 -26.19
C THR A 588 -40.02 -14.15 -25.60
N SER A 589 -39.76 -15.25 -24.90
CA SER A 589 -40.78 -16.03 -24.20
C SER A 589 -41.20 -15.40 -22.87
N TYR A 590 -40.65 -14.23 -22.51
CA TYR A 590 -41.06 -13.40 -21.38
C TYR A 590 -42.44 -12.77 -21.62
N TYR A 591 -43.47 -13.56 -21.37
CA TYR A 591 -44.87 -13.14 -21.48
C TYR A 591 -45.33 -12.28 -20.29
N ILE A 592 -44.65 -12.36 -19.14
CA ILE A 592 -44.87 -11.47 -18.01
C ILE A 592 -43.66 -10.55 -17.85
N GLN A 593 -43.93 -9.25 -17.82
CA GLN A 593 -42.95 -8.21 -17.58
C GLN A 593 -43.57 -7.19 -16.61
N ALA A 594 -43.06 -7.13 -15.38
CA ALA A 594 -43.54 -6.24 -14.35
C ALA A 594 -42.44 -5.28 -13.89
N GLY A 595 -42.78 -3.99 -13.78
CA GLY A 595 -41.83 -2.90 -13.52
C GLY A 595 -41.94 -1.82 -14.61
N LYS A 596 -41.23 -0.70 -14.43
CA LYS A 596 -41.21 0.40 -15.41
C LYS A 596 -40.11 0.17 -16.45
N ILE A 597 -40.41 -0.62 -17.48
CA ILE A 597 -39.44 -1.15 -18.47
C ILE A 597 -38.66 -0.03 -19.16
N GLU A 598 -39.24 1.15 -19.33
CA GLU A 598 -38.56 2.30 -19.92
C GLU A 598 -37.30 2.71 -19.15
N SER A 599 -37.23 2.38 -17.85
CA SER A 599 -36.08 2.65 -16.99
C SER A 599 -34.89 1.72 -17.26
N LEU A 600 -35.12 0.62 -17.98
CA LEU A 600 -34.10 -0.36 -18.39
C LEU A 600 -33.38 0.01 -19.69
N LYS A 601 -33.77 1.13 -20.32
CA LYS A 601 -33.05 1.66 -21.49
C LYS A 601 -31.61 1.99 -21.09
N ASP A 602 -30.69 1.66 -21.99
CA ASP A 602 -29.25 1.94 -21.86
C ASP A 602 -28.56 1.22 -20.70
N ILE A 603 -29.08 0.08 -20.25
CA ILE A 603 -28.33 -0.81 -19.35
C ILE A 603 -27.07 -1.31 -20.06
N ALA A 604 -25.92 -1.00 -19.49
CA ALA A 604 -24.62 -1.40 -19.99
C ALA A 604 -24.21 -2.79 -19.49
N TYR A 605 -24.58 -3.14 -18.24
CA TYR A 605 -24.13 -4.37 -17.59
C TYR A 605 -25.26 -5.15 -16.92
N VAL A 606 -25.14 -6.48 -17.00
CA VAL A 606 -26.02 -7.44 -16.32
C VAL A 606 -25.18 -8.29 -15.37
N ILE A 607 -25.43 -8.13 -14.07
CA ILE A 607 -24.81 -8.96 -13.02
C ILE A 607 -25.78 -10.10 -12.72
N THR A 608 -25.35 -11.34 -12.86
CA THR A 608 -26.19 -12.50 -12.51
C THR A 608 -25.80 -13.05 -11.15
N LEU A 609 -26.75 -13.16 -10.23
CA LEU A 609 -26.59 -13.85 -8.95
C LEU A 609 -27.31 -15.20 -9.00
N ASP A 610 -26.84 -16.18 -8.23
CA ASP A 610 -27.61 -17.42 -8.05
C ASP A 610 -28.78 -17.17 -7.10
N ALA A 611 -29.85 -17.95 -7.23
CA ALA A 611 -31.04 -17.83 -6.37
C ALA A 611 -30.77 -18.13 -4.88
N ASP A 612 -29.64 -18.77 -4.59
CA ASP A 612 -29.19 -19.12 -3.23
C ASP A 612 -28.10 -18.14 -2.69
N THR A 613 -27.67 -17.17 -3.50
CA THR A 613 -26.74 -16.09 -3.11
C THR A 613 -27.51 -14.97 -2.41
#